data_AF-A0AAE3FYZ8-F1
#
_entry.id   AF-A0AAE3FYZ8-F1
#
_cell.length_a   1.000
_cell.length_b   1.000
_cell.length_c   1.000
_cell.angle_alpha   90.00
_cell.angle_beta   90.00
_cell.angle_gamma   90.00
#
_symmetry.space_group_name_H-M   'P 1'
#
loop_
_entity.id
_entity.type
_entity.pdbx_description
1 polymer ?
#
loop_
_entity_poly.entity_id
_entity_poly.type
_entity_poly.pdbx_seq_one_letter_code
_entity_poly.pdbx_strand_id
1 'polypeptide(L)'
;MSPQLPELSRRSILVGLGAVGVTAAGAGLGTTAFQRDQESLDESQLEMGHVDLAVHYDFFRDQGRRDEPGGIGRSNRGTGTVGISSGGTDVEEKDESDDEYTKKQKVKYNIRDIKPGDMGFLRFCFSIVDNDSYLWSCGEFTDETVGTGGGKAADYIDATLYYCTKDTHKDDPIDPKSVLVSGTLRDVFSALKQGIPLDAEARTAGGSDSTKPPLANRTCFDGSETHKEPNETCLCLKWELPIRSQTTDEETLNNNKVQGAGVKFGLTFTAEQCRYNDGTESPCSDAAYVGK
;
A
#
# COMPACT_ATOMS: atom_id res chain seq x y z
N MET A 1 -58.19 -72.28 -33.45
CA MET A 1 -58.51 -71.26 -34.46
C MET A 1 -57.74 -69.98 -34.13
N SER A 2 -56.67 -69.74 -34.87
CA SER A 2 -56.11 -68.43 -35.25
C SER A 2 -55.26 -68.70 -36.52
N PRO A 3 -55.45 -67.93 -37.61
CA PRO A 3 -54.93 -68.31 -38.92
C PRO A 3 -53.50 -67.80 -39.20
N GLN A 4 -52.75 -68.66 -39.87
CA GLN A 4 -51.91 -68.44 -41.08
C GLN A 4 -51.13 -67.11 -41.24
N LEU A 5 -49.81 -67.26 -41.19
CA LEU A 5 -48.75 -66.59 -41.98
C LEU A 5 -49.02 -66.71 -43.51
N PRO A 6 -48.07 -66.44 -44.42
CA PRO A 6 -47.23 -65.26 -44.78
C PRO A 6 -47.30 -64.99 -46.33
N GLU A 7 -46.58 -64.01 -46.90
CA GLU A 7 -46.07 -64.06 -48.31
C GLU A 7 -44.78 -63.21 -48.41
N LEU A 8 -43.57 -63.77 -48.56
CA LEU A 8 -42.84 -64.34 -49.73
C LEU A 8 -42.30 -63.26 -50.70
N SER A 9 -41.00 -63.21 -51.02
CA SER A 9 -40.30 -64.02 -52.05
C SER A 9 -38.80 -63.63 -52.07
N ARG A 10 -37.82 -64.54 -51.90
CA ARG A 10 -37.09 -65.44 -52.86
C ARG A 10 -36.31 -64.75 -53.99
N ARG A 11 -35.04 -65.18 -54.13
CA ARG A 11 -34.04 -65.03 -55.23
C ARG A 11 -33.16 -63.78 -55.20
N SER A 12 -31.86 -63.80 -55.49
CA SER A 12 -30.83 -64.81 -55.76
C SER A 12 -29.50 -64.04 -55.98
N ILE A 13 -28.38 -64.77 -56.03
CA ILE A 13 -27.13 -64.47 -56.78
C ILE A 13 -25.90 -64.14 -55.91
N LEU A 14 -24.88 -64.95 -56.19
CA LEU A 14 -23.57 -65.15 -55.58
C LEU A 14 -22.52 -64.81 -56.67
N VAL A 15 -21.34 -64.35 -56.24
CA VAL A 15 -20.02 -64.42 -56.93
C VAL A 15 -19.73 -63.44 -58.09
N GLY A 16 -18.63 -62.69 -57.93
CA GLY A 16 -17.87 -62.08 -59.04
C GLY A 16 -16.69 -61.24 -58.56
N LEU A 17 -15.48 -61.81 -58.60
CA LEU A 17 -14.19 -61.16 -58.35
C LEU A 17 -13.92 -59.97 -59.30
N GLY A 18 -13.20 -58.95 -58.82
CA GLY A 18 -12.62 -57.90 -59.65
C GLY A 18 -11.58 -57.05 -58.92
N ALA A 19 -10.37 -56.99 -59.47
CA ALA A 19 -9.14 -56.48 -58.88
C ALA A 19 -9.08 -54.97 -58.58
N VAL A 20 -8.36 -54.66 -57.50
CA VAL A 20 -7.50 -53.49 -57.16
C VAL A 20 -7.70 -52.18 -57.95
N GLY A 21 -7.96 -51.12 -57.18
CA GLY A 21 -7.65 -49.73 -57.54
C GLY A 21 -7.64 -48.84 -56.29
N VAL A 22 -6.46 -48.56 -55.75
CA VAL A 22 -6.25 -47.58 -54.67
C VAL A 22 -6.54 -46.18 -55.21
N THR A 23 -7.56 -45.51 -54.69
CA THR A 23 -7.53 -44.06 -54.43
C THR A 23 -8.68 -43.65 -53.51
N ALA A 24 -8.28 -43.27 -52.29
CA ALA A 24 -8.92 -42.42 -51.29
C ALA A 24 -10.41 -42.02 -51.46
N ALA A 25 -11.25 -42.57 -50.57
CA ALA A 25 -12.36 -41.89 -49.87
C ALA A 25 -13.04 -42.92 -48.94
N GLY A 26 -12.33 -43.38 -47.92
CA GLY A 26 -12.86 -44.30 -46.91
C GLY A 26 -13.26 -43.54 -45.66
N ALA A 27 -14.54 -43.22 -45.54
CA ALA A 27 -15.14 -42.84 -44.26
C ALA A 27 -15.42 -44.12 -43.45
N GLY A 28 -14.87 -44.16 -42.23
CA GLY A 28 -15.41 -44.97 -41.14
C GLY A 28 -14.83 -46.37 -40.95
N LEU A 29 -13.90 -46.48 -40.01
CA LEU A 29 -14.10 -47.12 -38.69
C LEU A 29 -12.84 -47.85 -38.25
N GLY A 30 -12.20 -47.33 -37.20
CA GLY A 30 -11.23 -48.08 -36.40
C GLY A 30 -9.86 -47.42 -36.27
N THR A 31 -9.69 -46.68 -35.17
CA THR A 31 -8.45 -46.24 -34.52
C THR A 31 -7.50 -45.29 -35.28
N THR A 32 -7.46 -44.02 -34.85
CA THR A 32 -6.32 -43.46 -34.09
C THR A 32 -6.75 -42.15 -33.42
N ALA A 33 -6.46 -42.06 -32.12
CA ALA A 33 -6.50 -40.88 -31.26
C ALA A 33 -6.74 -39.54 -31.98
N PHE A 34 -7.96 -39.01 -31.87
CA PHE A 34 -8.22 -37.62 -32.20
C PHE A 34 -8.87 -36.95 -30.99
N GLN A 35 -8.09 -36.00 -30.49
CA GLN A 35 -8.42 -34.98 -29.51
C GLN A 35 -8.41 -35.44 -28.05
N ARG A 36 -7.35 -34.96 -27.37
CA ARG A 36 -7.34 -34.54 -25.98
C ARG A 36 -8.76 -34.35 -25.47
N ASP A 37 -9.14 -35.12 -24.46
CA ASP A 37 -10.15 -34.64 -23.54
C ASP A 37 -9.59 -33.33 -22.96
N GLN A 38 -10.06 -32.22 -23.54
CA GLN A 38 -10.32 -31.02 -22.79
C GLN A 38 -11.38 -31.41 -21.77
N GLU A 39 -10.94 -31.85 -20.60
CA GLU A 39 -11.70 -31.57 -19.40
C GLU A 39 -11.87 -30.05 -19.40
N SER A 40 -13.07 -29.61 -19.79
CA SER A 40 -13.48 -28.25 -19.50
C SER A 40 -13.49 -28.20 -17.98
N LEU A 41 -12.50 -27.51 -17.42
CA LEU A 41 -12.79 -26.76 -16.23
C LEU A 41 -13.98 -25.89 -16.64
N ASP A 42 -15.19 -26.26 -16.21
CA ASP A 42 -16.18 -25.23 -15.88
C ASP A 42 -15.38 -24.14 -15.19
N GLU A 43 -15.60 -22.89 -15.56
CA GLU A 43 -15.06 -21.70 -14.89
C GLU A 43 -15.46 -21.73 -13.40
N SER A 44 -14.86 -22.63 -12.63
CA SER A 44 -14.24 -22.25 -11.38
C SER A 44 -13.22 -21.20 -11.82
N GLN A 45 -13.70 -19.96 -11.90
CA GLN A 45 -12.86 -18.82 -11.66
C GLN A 45 -11.94 -19.25 -10.53
N LEU A 46 -10.66 -19.44 -10.86
CA LEU A 46 -9.64 -19.15 -9.88
C LEU A 46 -9.92 -17.69 -9.55
N GLU A 47 -10.73 -17.46 -8.53
CA GLU A 47 -10.82 -16.16 -7.86
C GLU A 47 -9.42 -15.99 -7.31
N MET A 48 -8.56 -15.43 -8.16
CA MET A 48 -7.21 -15.06 -7.79
C MET A 48 -7.44 -13.93 -6.80
N GLY A 49 -7.37 -14.27 -5.51
CA GLY A 49 -7.79 -13.36 -4.46
C GLY A 49 -7.11 -12.00 -4.66
N HIS A 50 -7.93 -10.96 -4.67
CA HIS A 50 -7.48 -9.59 -4.76
C HIS A 50 -6.72 -9.22 -3.48
N VAL A 51 -6.04 -8.08 -3.51
CA VAL A 51 -5.67 -7.39 -2.28
C VAL A 51 -6.58 -6.17 -2.15
N ASP A 52 -7.12 -5.96 -0.95
CA ASP A 52 -7.79 -4.71 -0.61
C ASP A 52 -7.17 -4.12 0.65
N LEU A 53 -6.75 -2.86 0.57
CA LEU A 53 -6.01 -2.17 1.62
C LEU A 53 -6.84 -1.00 2.14
N ALA A 54 -7.10 -1.00 3.45
CA ALA A 54 -7.59 0.17 4.16
C ALA A 54 -6.55 0.68 5.18
N VAL A 55 -6.45 2.00 5.28
CA VAL A 55 -5.55 2.71 6.19
C VAL A 55 -6.39 3.49 7.20
N HIS A 56 -6.31 3.09 8.46
CA HIS A 56 -6.93 3.77 9.59
C HIS A 56 -5.96 4.82 10.13
N TYR A 57 -6.35 6.08 10.09
CA TYR A 57 -5.51 7.17 10.59
C TYR A 57 -6.07 7.80 11.87
N ASP A 58 -5.16 8.21 12.75
CA ASP A 58 -5.41 9.09 13.87
C ASP A 58 -4.39 10.22 13.81
N PHE A 59 -4.85 11.47 13.86
CA PHE A 59 -3.95 12.60 13.97
C PHE A 59 -4.30 13.49 15.17
N PHE A 60 -3.24 14.00 15.78
CA PHE A 60 -3.28 15.07 16.75
C PHE A 60 -2.39 16.21 16.26
N ARG A 61 -2.84 17.44 16.46
CA ARG A 61 -2.04 18.65 16.22
C ARG A 61 -2.28 19.65 17.34
N ASP A 62 -1.19 20.18 17.88
CA ASP A 62 -1.22 21.33 18.78
C ASP A 62 -0.50 22.51 18.12
N GLN A 63 -1.22 23.63 17.98
CA GLN A 63 -0.67 24.92 17.55
C GLN A 63 -1.09 26.05 18.48
N GLY A 64 -1.28 25.73 19.76
CA GLY A 64 -1.69 26.66 20.81
C GLY A 64 -0.70 27.82 20.98
N ARG A 65 -1.24 29.03 21.13
CA ARG A 65 -0.47 30.28 21.16
C ARG A 65 -0.07 30.68 22.58
N ARG A 66 1.12 31.26 22.75
CA ARG A 66 1.47 32.03 23.96
C ARG A 66 1.45 33.56 23.80
N ASP A 67 0.98 34.12 22.67
CA ASP A 67 1.07 35.58 22.44
C ASP A 67 -0.11 36.24 21.65
N GLU A 68 -1.35 35.71 21.67
CA GLU A 68 -2.51 36.55 21.27
C GLU A 68 -3.54 36.70 22.38
N PRO A 69 -3.92 37.96 22.71
CA PRO A 69 -5.09 38.22 23.53
C PRO A 69 -6.35 37.67 22.82
N GLY A 70 -6.95 36.62 23.35
CA GLY A 70 -8.19 36.02 22.84
C GLY A 70 -8.02 34.75 21.98
N GLY A 71 -6.80 34.23 21.83
CA GLY A 71 -6.57 32.96 21.13
C GLY A 71 -7.07 31.77 21.96
N ILE A 72 -8.21 31.17 21.59
CA ILE A 72 -8.61 29.86 22.12
C ILE A 72 -7.60 28.84 21.55
N GLY A 73 -6.83 28.16 22.41
CA GLY A 73 -5.93 27.09 21.97
C GLY A 73 -6.72 26.03 21.20
N ARG A 74 -6.42 25.85 19.92
CA ARG A 74 -7.08 24.86 19.07
C ARG A 74 -6.17 23.66 18.92
N SER A 75 -6.34 22.68 19.80
CA SER A 75 -5.89 21.32 19.46
C SER A 75 -6.88 20.74 18.46
N ASN A 76 -6.38 20.16 17.38
CA ASN A 76 -7.21 19.46 16.41
C ASN A 76 -6.92 17.97 16.50
N ARG A 77 -7.98 17.17 16.53
CA ARG A 77 -7.91 15.71 16.52
C ARG A 77 -8.87 15.18 15.48
N GLY A 78 -8.46 14.16 14.75
CA GLY A 78 -9.33 13.48 13.81
C GLY A 78 -8.91 12.04 13.65
N THR A 79 -9.90 11.18 13.52
CA THR A 79 -9.73 9.78 13.13
C THR A 79 -10.51 9.55 11.84
N GLY A 80 -10.06 8.59 11.05
CA GLY A 80 -10.78 8.18 9.84
C GLY A 80 -10.12 6.97 9.18
N THR A 81 -10.74 6.51 8.10
CA THR A 81 -10.24 5.38 7.32
C THR A 81 -10.26 5.73 5.85
N VAL A 82 -9.18 5.40 5.14
CA VAL A 82 -9.02 5.57 3.70
C VAL A 82 -8.99 4.19 3.05
N GLY A 83 -9.64 4.02 1.90
CA GLY A 83 -9.86 2.69 1.30
C GLY A 83 -11.14 2.01 1.77
N ILE A 84 -11.98 2.74 2.53
CA ILE A 84 -13.36 2.34 2.80
C ILE A 84 -14.22 3.51 2.39
N SER A 85 -15.22 3.28 1.52
CA SER A 85 -16.13 4.30 1.00
C SER A 85 -17.00 4.89 2.12
N SER A 86 -16.41 5.77 2.94
CA SER A 86 -17.05 6.46 4.05
C SER A 86 -16.63 7.93 4.00
N GLY A 87 -17.53 8.74 3.44
CA GLY A 87 -17.31 10.18 3.27
C GLY A 87 -17.01 10.89 4.59
N GLY A 88 -15.81 11.47 4.66
CA GLY A 88 -15.44 12.41 5.71
C GLY A 88 -13.94 12.70 5.71
N THR A 89 -13.59 13.99 5.64
CA THR A 89 -12.24 14.60 5.79
C THR A 89 -11.39 14.68 4.52
N ASP A 90 -10.44 15.63 4.50
CA ASP A 90 -9.58 16.12 3.41
C ASP A 90 -8.64 15.08 2.73
N VAL A 91 -9.12 13.84 2.59
CA VAL A 91 -8.45 12.73 1.94
C VAL A 91 -9.07 12.54 0.57
N GLU A 92 -8.27 12.68 -0.48
CA GLU A 92 -8.66 12.22 -1.81
C GLU A 92 -8.37 10.72 -1.91
N GLU A 93 -9.43 9.91 -1.87
CA GLU A 93 -9.38 8.51 -2.26
C GLU A 93 -9.25 8.44 -3.77
N LYS A 94 -8.12 7.93 -4.25
CA LYS A 94 -7.91 7.65 -5.67
C LYS A 94 -7.23 6.30 -5.75
N ASP A 95 -8.00 5.28 -6.16
CA ASP A 95 -7.43 4.02 -6.60
C ASP A 95 -6.64 4.31 -7.89
N GLU A 96 -5.33 4.44 -7.75
CA GLU A 96 -4.39 4.67 -8.87
C GLU A 96 -3.79 3.35 -9.39
N SER A 97 -4.23 2.21 -8.88
CA SER A 97 -3.75 0.88 -9.29
C SER A 97 -4.75 0.19 -10.23
N ASP A 98 -4.41 0.13 -11.51
CA ASP A 98 -5.03 -0.76 -12.50
C ASP A 98 -4.57 -2.23 -12.33
N ASP A 99 -3.81 -2.54 -11.27
CA ASP A 99 -3.28 -3.87 -10.97
C ASP A 99 -4.12 -4.56 -9.89
N GLU A 100 -4.52 -5.79 -10.20
CA GLU A 100 -5.37 -6.66 -9.39
C GLU A 100 -4.68 -7.12 -8.08
N TYR A 101 -3.35 -7.13 -8.05
CA TYR A 101 -2.53 -7.65 -6.95
C TYR A 101 -1.83 -6.56 -6.13
N THR A 102 -2.08 -5.30 -6.48
CA THR A 102 -1.46 -4.13 -5.87
C THR A 102 -2.53 -3.09 -5.54
N LYS A 103 -2.61 -2.63 -4.29
CA LYS A 103 -3.51 -1.51 -3.90
C LYS A 103 -2.78 -0.36 -3.23
N LYS A 104 -3.18 0.87 -3.58
CA LYS A 104 -2.58 2.11 -3.10
C LYS A 104 -3.59 2.98 -2.36
N GLN A 105 -3.22 3.45 -1.17
CA GLN A 105 -3.99 4.41 -0.38
C GLN A 105 -3.18 5.67 -0.09
N LYS A 106 -3.73 6.85 -0.41
CA LYS A 106 -3.05 8.15 -0.24
C LYS A 106 -3.70 8.98 0.86
N VAL A 107 -2.87 9.49 1.77
CA VAL A 107 -3.28 10.45 2.81
C VAL A 107 -2.57 11.77 2.60
N LYS A 108 -3.30 12.89 2.65
CA LYS A 108 -2.72 14.24 2.57
C LYS A 108 -2.76 14.89 3.96
N TYR A 109 -1.69 15.59 4.32
CA TYR A 109 -1.61 16.36 5.55
C TYR A 109 -1.04 17.75 5.29
N ASN A 110 -1.48 18.72 6.08
CA ASN A 110 -1.18 20.13 5.86
C ASN A 110 -0.86 20.86 7.16
N ILE A 111 0.38 21.30 7.25
CA ILE A 111 0.89 22.18 8.29
C ILE A 111 0.83 23.61 7.75
N ARG A 112 0.01 24.45 8.35
CA ARG A 112 -0.11 25.89 8.07
C ARG A 112 0.33 26.71 9.27
N ASP A 113 0.92 27.87 9.00
CA ASP A 113 1.24 28.91 9.99
C ASP A 113 2.00 28.34 11.19
N ILE A 114 3.10 27.64 10.88
CA ILE A 114 3.94 26.96 11.88
C ILE A 114 4.59 27.98 12.83
N LYS A 115 4.56 27.67 14.13
CA LYS A 115 5.16 28.47 15.21
C LYS A 115 6.04 27.62 16.12
N PRO A 116 7.04 28.22 16.79
CA PRO A 116 7.83 27.50 17.79
C PRO A 116 6.93 26.89 18.86
N GLY A 117 7.14 25.60 19.15
CA GLY A 117 6.33 24.81 20.06
C GLY A 117 5.13 24.12 19.39
N ASP A 118 4.83 24.39 18.12
CA ASP A 118 3.84 23.62 17.38
C ASP A 118 4.32 22.18 17.23
N MET A 119 3.40 21.23 17.43
CA MET A 119 3.69 19.81 17.28
C MET A 119 2.51 19.04 16.69
N GLY A 120 2.81 17.86 16.17
CA GLY A 120 1.79 16.93 15.73
C GLY A 120 2.23 15.49 15.79
N PHE A 121 1.22 14.63 15.73
CA PHE A 121 1.34 13.19 15.78
C PHE A 121 0.36 12.62 14.76
N LEU A 122 0.83 11.70 13.93
CA LEU A 122 0.01 10.94 13.00
C LEU A 122 0.30 9.47 13.23
N ARG A 123 -0.74 8.64 13.26
CA ARG A 123 -0.67 7.18 13.32
C ARG A 123 -1.46 6.60 12.17
N PHE A 124 -0.89 5.62 11.49
CA PHE A 124 -1.49 4.89 10.37
C PHE A 124 -1.45 3.40 10.67
N CYS A 125 -2.61 2.78 10.83
CA CYS A 125 -2.76 1.34 11.05
C CYS A 125 -3.40 0.70 9.82
N PHE A 126 -3.02 -0.54 9.53
CA PHE A 126 -3.33 -1.18 8.25
C PHE A 126 -4.25 -2.37 8.43
N SER A 127 -5.33 -2.43 7.66
CA SER A 127 -6.16 -3.63 7.54
C SER A 127 -6.18 -4.07 6.09
N ILE A 128 -5.74 -5.30 5.84
CA ILE A 128 -5.74 -5.91 4.51
C ILE A 128 -6.84 -6.96 4.49
N VAL A 129 -7.60 -7.01 3.39
CA VAL A 129 -8.60 -8.05 3.16
C VAL A 129 -8.06 -9.06 2.15
N ASP A 130 -8.50 -10.30 2.33
CA ASP A 130 -8.20 -11.50 1.54
C ASP A 130 -6.79 -12.07 1.74
N ASN A 131 -5.74 -11.36 1.33
CA ASN A 131 -4.40 -11.97 1.22
C ASN A 131 -3.31 -11.20 1.95
N ASP A 132 -2.42 -11.95 2.60
CA ASP A 132 -1.22 -11.41 3.22
C ASP A 132 -0.40 -10.60 2.22
N SER A 133 0.05 -9.42 2.64
CA SER A 133 0.67 -8.46 1.74
C SER A 133 1.91 -7.79 2.33
N TYR A 134 2.87 -7.53 1.46
CA TYR A 134 3.96 -6.61 1.75
C TYR A 134 3.42 -5.20 1.71
N LEU A 135 3.81 -4.38 2.68
CA LEU A 135 3.46 -2.96 2.70
C LEU A 135 4.67 -2.09 2.39
N TRP A 136 4.43 -1.03 1.62
CA TRP A 136 5.40 0.03 1.36
C TRP A 136 4.80 1.38 1.78
N SER A 137 5.63 2.23 2.36
CA SER A 137 5.28 3.64 2.62
C SER A 137 6.12 4.56 1.73
N CYS A 138 5.42 5.33 0.91
CA CYS A 138 5.98 6.37 0.05
C CYS A 138 5.54 7.75 0.57
N GLY A 139 6.29 8.80 0.25
CA GLY A 139 5.89 10.15 0.65
C GLY A 139 6.54 11.24 -0.18
N GLU A 140 5.81 12.33 -0.35
CA GLU A 140 6.23 13.50 -1.13
C GLU A 140 5.67 14.80 -0.54
N PHE A 141 6.40 15.91 -0.72
CA PHE A 141 5.83 17.24 -0.51
C PHE A 141 4.97 17.62 -1.71
N THR A 142 3.75 18.07 -1.46
CA THR A 142 2.83 18.55 -2.49
C THR A 142 2.83 20.07 -2.61
N ASP A 143 3.23 20.77 -1.55
CA ASP A 143 3.37 22.23 -1.51
C ASP A 143 4.25 22.64 -0.32
N GLU A 144 5.00 23.72 -0.44
CA GLU A 144 5.81 24.26 0.65
C GLU A 144 5.92 25.78 0.50
N THR A 145 5.55 26.52 1.55
CA THR A 145 5.66 27.97 1.57
C THR A 145 6.91 28.41 2.32
N VAL A 146 7.46 29.55 1.89
CA VAL A 146 8.63 30.17 2.53
C VAL A 146 8.14 31.13 3.60
N GLY A 147 8.76 31.08 4.78
CA GLY A 147 8.48 32.00 5.88
C GLY A 147 9.00 33.41 5.60
N THR A 148 8.57 34.37 6.41
CA THR A 148 8.94 35.79 6.25
C THR A 148 10.45 36.06 6.33
N GLY A 149 11.19 35.21 7.05
CA GLY A 149 12.65 35.28 7.12
C GLY A 149 13.40 34.48 6.05
N GLY A 150 12.70 33.85 5.10
CA GLY A 150 13.28 33.15 3.94
C GLY A 150 13.55 31.66 4.14
N GLY A 151 13.20 31.08 5.29
CA GLY A 151 13.32 29.65 5.57
C GLY A 151 12.13 28.84 5.07
N LYS A 152 12.36 27.57 4.77
CA LYS A 152 11.32 26.61 4.38
C LYS A 152 10.95 25.74 5.58
N ALA A 153 9.66 25.50 5.80
CA ALA A 153 9.19 24.85 7.03
C ALA A 153 9.80 23.46 7.26
N ALA A 154 9.96 22.63 6.22
CA ALA A 154 10.42 21.25 6.41
C ALA A 154 11.88 21.12 6.88
N ASP A 155 12.70 22.17 6.70
CA ASP A 155 14.09 22.20 7.16
C ASP A 155 14.23 22.50 8.66
N TYR A 156 13.15 22.99 9.28
CA TYR A 156 13.16 23.46 10.68
C TYR A 156 12.29 22.60 11.59
N ILE A 157 11.42 21.78 11.02
CA ILE A 157 10.57 20.84 11.76
C ILE A 157 11.38 19.58 12.04
N ASP A 158 11.57 19.26 13.31
CA ASP A 158 12.13 17.98 13.73
C ASP A 158 11.03 16.91 13.60
N ALA A 159 11.36 15.78 12.99
CA ALA A 159 10.41 14.72 12.69
C ALA A 159 11.02 13.34 12.93
N THR A 160 10.19 12.41 13.41
CA THR A 160 10.57 11.02 13.58
C THR A 160 9.46 10.12 13.05
N LEU A 161 9.83 9.24 12.12
CA LEU A 161 9.00 8.17 11.61
C LEU A 161 9.42 6.86 12.28
N TYR A 162 8.46 6.11 12.82
CA TYR A 162 8.74 4.93 13.63
C TYR A 162 7.58 3.94 13.62
N TYR A 163 7.85 2.67 13.92
CA TYR A 163 6.80 1.69 14.19
C TYR A 163 6.15 1.95 15.55
N CYS A 164 4.84 1.78 15.60
CA CYS A 164 4.01 1.95 16.78
C CYS A 164 2.83 0.96 16.76
N THR A 165 1.93 1.08 17.72
CA THR A 165 0.70 0.26 17.82
C THR A 165 -0.55 1.12 17.82
N LYS A 166 -1.73 0.50 17.66
CA LYS A 166 -3.04 1.16 17.79
C LYS A 166 -3.27 1.86 19.13
N ASP A 167 -2.55 1.45 20.18
CA ASP A 167 -2.64 2.04 21.52
C ASP A 167 -1.64 3.18 21.73
N THR A 168 -0.70 3.40 20.81
CA THR A 168 0.31 4.45 20.95
C THR A 168 -0.30 5.84 20.84
N HIS A 169 -0.07 6.69 21.84
CA HIS A 169 -0.55 8.06 21.91
C HIS A 169 0.57 9.10 21.71
N LYS A 170 0.18 10.35 21.44
CA LYS A 170 1.08 11.48 21.15
C LYS A 170 2.15 11.75 22.23
N ASP A 171 1.83 11.44 23.49
CA ASP A 171 2.68 11.74 24.65
C ASP A 171 3.59 10.56 25.00
N ASP A 172 3.38 9.40 24.36
CA ASP A 172 4.15 8.20 24.65
C ASP A 172 5.61 8.39 24.18
N PRO A 173 6.57 7.84 24.94
CA PRO A 173 7.97 7.85 24.53
C PRO A 173 8.14 6.98 23.27
N ILE A 174 8.99 7.45 22.35
CA ILE A 174 9.39 6.68 21.17
C ILE A 174 10.42 5.63 21.60
N ASP A 175 10.19 4.35 21.29
CA ASP A 175 11.22 3.31 21.42
C ASP A 175 12.31 3.56 20.36
N PRO A 176 13.57 3.81 20.73
CA PRO A 176 14.65 4.00 19.77
C PRO A 176 14.81 2.85 18.77
N LYS A 177 14.41 1.63 19.14
CA LYS A 177 14.49 0.45 18.25
C LYS A 177 13.40 0.42 17.18
N SER A 178 12.30 1.16 17.38
CA SER A 178 11.22 1.26 16.40
C SER A 178 11.42 2.40 15.40
N VAL A 179 12.43 3.25 15.61
CA VAL A 179 12.73 4.40 14.75
C VAL A 179 13.18 3.94 13.36
N LEU A 180 12.48 4.45 12.35
CA LEU A 180 12.76 4.21 10.94
C LEU A 180 13.67 5.29 10.36
N VAL A 181 13.31 6.54 10.65
CA VAL A 181 14.03 7.73 10.21
C VAL A 181 13.77 8.84 11.25
N SER A 182 14.82 9.55 11.64
CA SER A 182 14.71 10.73 12.50
C SER A 182 15.65 11.82 11.98
N GLY A 183 15.24 13.08 12.11
CA GLY A 183 15.96 14.23 11.58
C GLY A 183 15.00 15.39 11.35
N THR A 184 15.23 16.17 10.30
CA THR A 184 14.24 17.15 9.83
C THR A 184 13.08 16.45 9.10
N LEU A 185 11.94 17.13 8.97
CA LEU A 185 10.85 16.66 8.14
C LEU A 185 11.31 16.43 6.69
N ARG A 186 12.28 17.23 6.19
CA ARG A 186 12.87 17.02 4.87
C ARG A 186 13.67 15.73 4.78
N ASP A 187 14.38 15.34 5.83
CA ASP A 187 15.14 14.07 5.87
C ASP A 187 14.18 12.87 5.86
N VAL A 188 13.12 12.93 6.67
CA VAL A 188 12.07 11.90 6.70
C VAL A 188 11.41 11.74 5.33
N PHE A 189 11.05 12.84 4.67
CA PHE A 189 10.44 12.77 3.34
C PHE A 189 11.42 12.39 2.23
N SER A 190 12.72 12.63 2.41
CA SER A 190 13.75 12.13 1.48
C SER A 190 13.86 10.61 1.54
N ALA A 191 13.71 10.01 2.72
CA ALA A 191 13.65 8.56 2.89
C ALA A 191 12.33 7.98 2.36
N LEU A 192 11.19 8.60 2.66
CA LEU A 192 9.88 8.19 2.14
C LEU A 192 9.78 8.29 0.62
N LYS A 193 10.46 9.25 0.00
CA LYS A 193 10.52 9.35 -1.47
C LYS A 193 11.23 8.15 -2.10
N GLN A 194 12.20 7.55 -1.41
CA GLN A 194 12.87 6.31 -1.83
C GLN A 194 12.03 5.05 -1.54
N GLY A 195 10.96 5.20 -0.75
CA GLY A 195 10.18 4.09 -0.23
C GLY A 195 10.77 3.50 1.05
N ILE A 196 9.89 3.23 2.01
CA ILE A 196 10.20 2.49 3.23
C ILE A 196 9.46 1.15 3.18
N PRO A 197 10.19 0.02 3.10
CA PRO A 197 9.57 -1.29 3.06
C PRO A 197 9.10 -1.68 4.47
N LEU A 198 7.80 -1.68 4.76
CA LEU A 198 7.29 -2.00 6.10
C LEU A 198 7.34 -3.50 6.40
N ASP A 199 7.52 -3.85 7.66
CA ASP A 199 7.62 -5.23 8.18
C ASP A 199 6.60 -5.43 9.30
N ALA A 200 5.78 -6.47 9.20
CA ALA A 200 4.67 -6.68 10.14
C ALA A 200 5.13 -6.99 11.58
N GLU A 201 6.37 -7.46 11.77
CA GLU A 201 6.97 -7.66 13.10
C GLU A 201 7.71 -6.41 13.61
N ALA A 202 7.54 -5.27 12.92
CA ALA A 202 8.20 -4.01 13.25
C ALA A 202 9.73 -4.12 13.29
N ARG A 203 10.32 -5.04 12.51
CA ARG A 203 11.77 -5.21 12.46
C ARG A 203 12.41 -4.03 11.74
N THR A 204 13.26 -3.31 12.46
CA THR A 204 14.26 -2.41 11.89
C THR A 204 15.51 -3.23 11.57
N ALA A 205 16.29 -2.87 10.55
CA ALA A 205 17.40 -3.71 10.11
C ALA A 205 18.33 -4.06 11.28
N GLY A 206 18.65 -5.35 11.40
CA GLY A 206 19.47 -5.89 12.48
C GLY A 206 20.92 -5.41 12.39
N GLY A 207 21.20 -4.25 12.97
CA GLY A 207 22.53 -3.67 13.09
C GLY A 207 22.47 -2.29 13.74
N SER A 208 23.51 -1.92 14.50
CA SER A 208 23.55 -0.70 15.31
C SER A 208 23.55 0.63 14.51
N ASP A 209 23.30 0.60 13.21
CA ASP A 209 23.49 1.74 12.30
C ASP A 209 22.60 1.67 11.04
N SER A 210 21.49 0.93 11.07
CA SER A 210 20.59 0.79 9.92
C SER A 210 19.14 0.97 10.36
N THR A 211 18.66 2.22 10.31
CA THR A 211 17.30 2.56 10.77
C THR A 211 16.21 2.10 9.80
N LYS A 212 16.53 1.60 8.60
CA LYS A 212 15.50 1.11 7.65
C LYS A 212 15.12 -0.35 7.94
N PRO A 213 13.86 -0.78 7.71
CA PRO A 213 13.49 -2.19 7.78
C PRO A 213 14.25 -3.04 6.75
N PRO A 214 14.35 -4.36 6.94
CA PRO A 214 14.98 -5.24 5.96
C PRO A 214 14.21 -5.17 4.63
N LEU A 215 14.91 -5.09 3.49
CA LEU A 215 14.25 -5.05 2.18
C LEU A 215 13.69 -6.42 1.78
N ALA A 216 14.45 -7.49 2.05
CA ALA A 216 14.09 -8.87 1.74
C ALA A 216 13.74 -9.65 3.03
N ASN A 217 13.02 -10.76 2.87
CA ASN A 217 12.56 -11.63 3.96
C ASN A 217 11.73 -10.89 5.02
N ARG A 218 10.95 -9.88 4.60
CA ARG A 218 10.04 -9.15 5.48
C ARG A 218 8.88 -10.05 5.90
N THR A 219 8.35 -9.80 7.10
CA THR A 219 7.10 -10.45 7.51
C THR A 219 5.94 -9.71 6.85
N CYS A 220 5.08 -10.45 6.16
CA CYS A 220 3.86 -9.94 5.55
C CYS A 220 2.87 -9.47 6.61
N PHE A 221 2.09 -8.45 6.28
CA PHE A 221 0.94 -8.08 7.10
C PHE A 221 -0.21 -9.03 6.80
N ASP A 222 -0.93 -9.44 7.85
CA ASP A 222 -1.96 -10.47 7.74
C ASP A 222 -3.16 -9.93 6.96
N GLY A 223 -3.65 -10.76 6.02
CA GLY A 223 -4.94 -10.61 5.38
C GLY A 223 -6.07 -11.07 6.32
N SER A 224 -7.24 -10.43 6.21
CA SER A 224 -8.41 -10.72 7.03
C SER A 224 -9.68 -10.77 6.20
N GLU A 225 -10.81 -11.17 6.79
CA GLU A 225 -12.11 -11.17 6.08
C GLU A 225 -12.72 -9.75 5.95
N THR A 226 -12.31 -8.80 6.79
CA THR A 226 -12.90 -7.44 6.82
C THR A 226 -11.90 -6.40 7.30
N HIS A 227 -12.06 -5.14 6.91
CA HIS A 227 -11.21 -4.03 7.40
C HIS A 227 -11.44 -3.61 8.87
N LYS A 228 -12.20 -4.37 9.66
CA LYS A 228 -12.57 -3.98 11.04
C LYS A 228 -11.41 -4.07 12.01
N GLU A 229 -10.52 -5.03 11.81
CA GLU A 229 -9.42 -5.33 12.71
C GLU A 229 -8.10 -4.98 12.02
N PRO A 230 -7.51 -3.81 12.28
CA PRO A 230 -6.19 -3.50 11.76
C PRO A 230 -5.13 -4.40 12.41
N ASN A 231 -4.08 -4.67 11.66
CA ASN A 231 -2.85 -5.28 12.14
C ASN A 231 -2.29 -4.47 13.34
N GLU A 232 -1.60 -5.16 14.26
CA GLU A 232 -1.04 -4.53 15.46
C GLU A 232 0.05 -3.50 15.14
N THR A 233 0.85 -3.78 14.10
CA THR A 233 1.93 -2.89 13.66
C THR A 233 1.36 -1.73 12.84
N CYS A 234 1.57 -0.53 13.37
CA CYS A 234 1.21 0.74 12.75
C CYS A 234 2.47 1.56 12.44
N LEU A 235 2.31 2.59 11.60
CA LEU A 235 3.34 3.58 11.31
C LEU A 235 2.98 4.91 11.98
N CYS A 236 3.90 5.48 12.74
CA CYS A 236 3.71 6.78 13.39
C CYS A 236 4.70 7.82 12.86
N LEU A 237 4.21 9.05 12.71
CA LEU A 237 5.00 10.25 12.42
C LEU A 237 4.76 11.28 13.52
N LYS A 238 5.80 11.58 14.30
CA LYS A 238 5.79 12.68 15.27
C LYS A 238 6.62 13.82 14.73
N TRP A 239 6.12 15.04 14.84
CA TRP A 239 6.82 16.25 14.40
C TRP A 239 6.67 17.40 15.41
N GLU A 240 7.68 18.26 15.48
CA GLU A 240 7.70 19.45 16.32
C GLU A 240 8.52 20.55 15.65
N LEU A 241 8.08 21.81 15.74
CA LEU A 241 8.95 22.95 15.50
C LEU A 241 9.57 23.37 16.85
N PRO A 242 10.81 22.97 17.17
CA PRO A 242 11.40 23.26 18.46
C PRO A 242 11.55 24.76 18.70
N ILE A 243 11.53 25.16 19.98
CA ILE A 243 11.80 26.53 20.41
C ILE A 243 13.30 26.77 20.38
N ARG A 244 13.80 27.39 19.30
CA ARG A 244 15.22 27.76 19.11
C ARG A 244 15.36 29.29 19.24
N SER A 245 16.20 29.74 20.18
CA SER A 245 16.49 31.16 20.42
C SER A 245 17.85 31.56 19.85
N GLN A 246 18.00 32.82 19.46
CA GLN A 246 19.16 33.42 18.77
C GLN A 246 20.49 33.42 19.56
N THR A 247 20.60 32.70 20.68
CA THR A 247 21.61 33.03 21.71
C THR A 247 22.81 32.11 21.80
N THR A 248 22.89 31.00 21.06
CA THR A 248 24.11 30.16 21.03
C THR A 248 24.18 29.36 19.73
N ASP A 249 25.19 29.66 18.91
CA ASP A 249 25.80 28.86 17.82
C ASP A 249 24.94 28.30 16.67
N GLU A 250 23.61 28.48 16.66
CA GLU A 250 22.72 28.11 15.55
C GLU A 250 22.11 29.33 14.85
N GLU A 251 22.94 30.22 14.32
CA GLU A 251 22.46 31.36 13.50
C GLU A 251 21.61 30.89 12.28
N THR A 252 21.76 29.62 11.89
CA THR A 252 21.07 28.96 10.78
C THR A 252 19.66 28.45 11.11
N LEU A 253 19.32 28.15 12.37
CA LEU A 253 18.05 27.52 12.77
C LEU A 253 17.13 28.42 13.61
N ASN A 254 17.26 29.74 13.45
CA ASN A 254 16.36 30.74 14.03
C ASN A 254 14.92 30.56 13.50
N ASN A 255 13.95 30.27 14.37
CA ASN A 255 12.56 30.04 13.96
C ASN A 255 11.90 31.26 13.26
N ASN A 256 12.43 32.48 13.43
CA ASN A 256 11.95 33.65 12.67
C ASN A 256 12.06 33.46 11.15
N LYS A 257 12.95 32.55 10.69
CA LYS A 257 13.10 32.18 9.29
C LYS A 257 11.84 31.53 8.71
N VAL A 258 11.08 30.81 9.53
CA VAL A 258 9.91 30.02 9.12
C VAL A 258 8.59 30.56 9.67
N GLN A 259 8.58 31.77 10.23
CA GLN A 259 7.36 32.39 10.73
C GLN A 259 6.31 32.53 9.59
N GLY A 260 5.11 32.00 9.83
CA GLY A 260 4.02 31.99 8.85
C GLY A 260 4.18 30.98 7.71
N ALA A 261 5.27 30.20 7.71
CA ALA A 261 5.48 29.13 6.73
C ALA A 261 4.53 27.95 6.95
N GLY A 262 4.44 27.10 5.95
CA GLY A 262 3.65 25.88 5.96
C GLY A 262 4.15 24.88 4.95
N VAL A 263 3.73 23.64 5.11
CA VAL A 263 4.09 22.52 4.25
C VAL A 263 2.91 21.58 4.12
N LYS A 264 2.66 21.12 2.90
CA LYS A 264 1.70 20.07 2.57
C LYS A 264 2.46 18.86 2.08
N PHE A 265 2.07 17.69 2.55
CA PHE A 265 2.68 16.44 2.13
C PHE A 265 1.63 15.35 1.94
N GLY A 266 1.97 14.38 1.12
CA GLY A 266 1.21 13.16 0.92
C GLY A 266 2.01 11.94 1.37
N LEU A 267 1.34 10.99 2.01
CA LEU A 267 1.84 9.64 2.25
C LEU A 267 1.02 8.68 1.40
N THR A 268 1.68 7.75 0.71
CA THR A 268 1.02 6.69 -0.05
C THR A 268 1.45 5.36 0.52
N PHE A 269 0.50 4.51 0.85
CA PHE A 269 0.71 3.14 1.31
C PHE A 269 0.35 2.19 0.18
N THR A 270 1.24 1.26 -0.14
CA THR A 270 1.01 0.25 -1.18
C THR A 270 1.03 -1.13 -0.55
N ALA A 271 0.01 -1.94 -0.82
CA ALA A 271 -0.03 -3.36 -0.51
C ALA A 271 0.21 -4.19 -1.77
N GLU A 272 1.14 -5.12 -1.69
CA GLU A 272 1.48 -6.08 -2.75
C GLU A 272 1.34 -7.48 -2.20
N GLN A 273 0.53 -8.32 -2.83
CA GLN A 273 0.26 -9.67 -2.33
C GLN A 273 1.55 -10.51 -2.20
N CYS A 274 1.77 -11.14 -1.04
CA CYS A 274 3.00 -11.86 -0.74
C CYS A 274 3.20 -13.15 -1.55
N ARG A 275 2.12 -13.73 -2.06
CA ARG A 275 2.18 -15.02 -2.78
C ARG A 275 2.94 -14.93 -4.09
N TYR A 276 2.86 -13.78 -4.76
CA TYR A 276 3.39 -13.59 -6.12
C TYR A 276 4.48 -12.52 -6.20
N ASN A 277 4.67 -11.73 -5.14
CA ASN A 277 5.69 -10.72 -5.05
C ASN A 277 6.73 -11.12 -3.99
N ASP A 278 7.99 -10.75 -4.18
CA ASP A 278 9.02 -10.90 -3.13
C ASP A 278 9.12 -9.66 -2.22
N GLY A 279 8.36 -8.61 -2.56
CA GLY A 279 8.31 -7.34 -1.85
C GLY A 279 9.61 -6.56 -1.91
N THR A 280 10.56 -6.87 -2.79
CA THR A 280 11.86 -6.18 -2.82
C THR A 280 11.89 -4.98 -3.76
N GLU A 281 10.95 -4.90 -4.69
CA GLU A 281 10.80 -3.76 -5.60
C GLU A 281 9.94 -2.67 -4.96
N SER A 282 10.39 -1.41 -5.03
CA SER A 282 9.65 -0.30 -4.45
C SER A 282 8.58 0.22 -5.41
N PRO A 283 7.32 0.36 -4.99
CA PRO A 283 6.23 0.90 -5.81
C PRO A 283 6.18 2.44 -5.81
N CYS A 284 7.10 3.11 -5.14
CA CYS A 284 7.24 4.56 -5.14
C CYS A 284 7.89 5.00 -6.46
N SER A 285 7.19 5.77 -7.30
CA SER A 285 7.68 6.11 -8.64
C SER A 285 9.07 6.80 -8.63
N ASP A 286 9.97 6.28 -9.47
CA ASP A 286 11.35 6.66 -9.80
C ASP A 286 12.04 7.78 -8.98
N ALA A 287 12.64 7.41 -7.85
CA ALA A 287 14.04 7.76 -7.62
C ALA A 287 14.89 6.66 -8.28
N ALA A 288 15.02 6.77 -9.61
CA ALA A 288 15.86 5.96 -10.50
C ALA A 288 16.88 5.04 -9.80
N TYR A 289 16.64 3.73 -9.85
CA TYR A 289 17.70 2.74 -9.72
C TYR A 289 18.50 2.73 -11.04
N VAL A 290 19.28 3.78 -11.32
CA VAL A 290 20.34 3.71 -12.33
C VAL A 290 21.56 3.12 -11.65
N GLY A 291 21.55 1.79 -11.55
CA GLY A 291 22.75 1.01 -11.38
C GLY A 291 23.49 0.93 -12.71
N LYS A 292 24.43 1.86 -12.90
CA LYS A 292 25.38 2.09 -14.02
C LYS A 292 24.97 3.10 -15.08
#